data_AF-A0A7K3B4P1-F1
#
_entry.id   AF-A0A7K3B4P1-F1
#
_cell.length_a   1.000
_cell.length_b   1.000
_cell.length_c   1.000
_cell.angle_alpha   90.00
_cell.angle_beta   90.00
_cell.angle_gamma   90.00
#
_symmetry.space_group_name_H-M   'P 1'
#
loop_
_entity.id
_entity.type
_entity.pdbx_description
1 polymer ?
#
loop_
_entity_poly.entity_id
_entity_poly.type
_entity_poly.pdbx_seq_one_letter_code
_entity_poly.pdbx_strand_id
1 'polypeptide(L)'
;MPRTRSVDYGVTGLDVPPPGTFEEAVRRHESLVPDHRAAEVRAIVRSGGSWESALALAAGNAPHGSMTFRKNAGTALMTLAWDSTPFVMDLMGDYAIAERMFRHEPSAMMHAPLRTGIYRGALLP
;
A
#
# COMPACT_ATOMS: atom_id res chain seq x y z
N MET A 1 -25.29 16.98 -21.95
CA MET A 1 -23.85 16.70 -21.79
C MET A 1 -23.57 16.46 -20.30
N PRO A 2 -22.83 15.43 -19.91
CA PRO A 2 -22.47 15.23 -18.51
C PRO A 2 -21.63 16.42 -18.01
N ARG A 3 -21.85 16.84 -16.76
CA ARG A 3 -21.14 17.96 -16.13
C ARG A 3 -19.95 17.42 -15.36
N THR A 4 -18.74 17.77 -15.77
CA THR A 4 -17.52 17.43 -15.02
C THR A 4 -17.49 18.21 -13.72
N ARG A 5 -17.19 17.52 -12.62
CA ARG A 5 -16.91 18.12 -11.32
C ARG A 5 -15.45 17.84 -10.97
N SER A 6 -14.70 18.89 -10.63
CA SER A 6 -13.37 18.75 -10.03
C SER A 6 -13.50 18.67 -8.51
N VAL A 7 -12.62 17.88 -7.88
CA VAL A 7 -12.49 17.80 -6.43
C VAL A 7 -10.99 17.79 -6.13
N ASP A 8 -10.55 18.70 -5.27
CA ASP A 8 -9.15 18.83 -4.89
C ASP A 8 -8.88 18.11 -3.57
N TYR A 9 -7.78 17.37 -3.50
CA TYR A 9 -7.33 16.67 -2.29
C TYR A 9 -5.90 17.08 -1.97
N GLY A 10 -5.70 17.68 -0.79
CA GLY A 10 -4.35 17.93 -0.26
C GLY A 10 -3.75 16.64 0.31
N VAL A 11 -2.46 16.41 0.06
CA VAL A 11 -1.73 15.24 0.57
C VAL A 11 -0.48 15.71 1.28
N THR A 12 -0.25 15.18 2.49
CA THR A 12 1.00 15.34 3.23
C THR A 12 1.81 14.06 3.12
N GLY A 13 2.98 14.14 2.48
CA GLY A 13 3.95 13.05 2.49
C GLY A 13 4.73 13.01 3.80
N LEU A 14 5.06 11.81 4.27
CA LEU A 14 5.89 11.61 5.45
C LEU A 14 7.15 10.85 5.04
N ASP A 15 8.31 11.48 5.24
CA ASP A 15 9.61 10.82 5.09
C ASP A 15 10.13 10.42 6.47
N VAL A 16 10.37 9.12 6.65
CA VAL A 16 10.80 8.55 7.92
C VAL A 16 12.08 7.76 7.70
N PRO A 17 13.23 8.17 8.27
CA PRO A 17 14.48 7.44 8.12
C PRO A 17 14.50 6.18 9.02
N PRO A 18 14.53 4.96 8.44
CA PRO A 18 14.67 3.74 9.22
C PRO A 18 16.15 3.50 9.58
N PRO A 19 16.46 2.79 10.68
CA PRO A 19 17.83 2.38 10.95
C PRO A 19 18.25 1.25 10.00
N GLY A 20 19.56 1.18 9.70
CA GLY A 20 20.14 0.10 8.90
C GLY A 20 20.24 0.41 7.41
N THR A 21 20.49 -0.62 6.60
CA THR A 21 20.62 -0.50 5.15
C THR A 21 19.25 -0.44 4.45
N PHE A 22 19.27 -0.09 3.16
CA PHE A 22 18.09 -0.15 2.29
C PHE A 22 17.44 -1.55 2.32
N GLU A 23 18.25 -2.60 2.17
CA GLU A 23 17.79 -3.98 2.12
C GLU A 23 17.21 -4.44 3.47
N GLU A 24 17.77 -3.96 4.58
CA GLU A 24 17.21 -4.18 5.92
C GLU A 24 15.87 -3.48 6.11
N ALA A 25 15.73 -2.25 5.62
CA ALA A 25 14.47 -1.52 5.64
C ALA A 25 13.38 -2.23 4.83
N VAL A 26 13.71 -2.70 3.61
CA VAL A 26 12.81 -3.47 2.76
C VAL A 26 12.36 -4.75 3.47
N ARG A 27 13.31 -5.59 3.92
CA ARG A 27 12.96 -6.86 4.61
C ARG A 27 12.07 -6.63 5.82
N ARG A 28 12.37 -5.62 6.64
CA ARG A 28 11.57 -5.29 7.82
C ARG A 28 10.17 -4.81 7.42
N HIS A 29 10.06 -3.94 6.42
CA HIS A 29 8.75 -3.48 5.91
C HIS A 29 7.89 -4.66 5.44
N GLU A 30 8.44 -5.52 4.60
CA GLU A 30 7.73 -6.68 4.05
C GLU A 30 7.30 -7.68 5.13
N SER A 31 8.07 -7.81 6.20
CA SER A 31 7.70 -8.67 7.35
C SER A 31 6.52 -8.12 8.16
N LEU A 32 6.34 -6.79 8.18
CA LEU A 32 5.27 -6.11 8.91
C LEU A 32 4.02 -5.89 8.05
N VAL A 33 4.18 -5.88 6.73
CA VAL A 33 3.13 -5.60 5.74
C VAL A 33 3.11 -6.72 4.68
N PRO A 34 2.72 -7.95 5.07
CA PRO A 34 2.77 -9.11 4.19
C PRO A 34 1.78 -8.98 3.02
N ASP A 35 1.96 -9.83 2.02
CA ASP A 35 1.13 -9.80 0.82
C ASP A 35 -0.36 -10.07 1.13
N HIS A 36 -1.22 -9.34 0.43
CA HIS A 36 -2.66 -9.53 0.45
C HIS A 36 -3.05 -10.91 -0.10
N ARG A 37 -3.85 -11.66 0.67
CA ARG A 37 -4.35 -12.99 0.30
C ARG A 37 -5.53 -12.93 -0.66
N ALA A 38 -5.28 -12.45 -1.88
CA ALA A 38 -6.32 -12.17 -2.87
C ALA A 38 -7.19 -13.39 -3.23
N ALA A 39 -6.60 -14.60 -3.27
CA ALA A 39 -7.33 -15.82 -3.57
C ALA A 39 -8.35 -16.18 -2.49
N GLU A 40 -7.96 -16.05 -1.22
CA GLU A 40 -8.81 -16.32 -0.04
C GLU A 40 -9.95 -15.30 0.05
N VAL A 41 -9.66 -14.01 -0.17
CA VAL A 41 -10.71 -12.98 -0.24
C VAL A 41 -11.71 -13.27 -1.36
N ARG A 42 -11.24 -13.64 -2.56
CA ARG A 42 -12.15 -14.03 -3.65
C ARG A 42 -13.00 -15.25 -3.29
N ALA A 43 -12.49 -16.18 -2.48
CA ALA A 43 -13.26 -17.32 -2.01
C ALA A 43 -14.39 -16.90 -1.05
N ILE A 44 -14.09 -16.03 -0.08
CA ILE A 44 -15.09 -15.46 0.85
C ILE A 44 -16.21 -14.77 0.06
N VAL A 45 -15.86 -13.93 -0.93
CA VAL A 45 -16.86 -13.24 -1.76
C VAL A 45 -17.73 -14.23 -2.53
N ARG A 46 -17.13 -15.24 -3.18
CA ARG A 46 -17.87 -16.24 -3.96
C ARG A 46 -18.81 -17.10 -3.12
N SER A 47 -18.46 -17.36 -1.85
CA SER A 47 -19.30 -18.14 -0.94
C SER A 47 -20.37 -17.31 -0.24
N GLY A 48 -20.50 -16.01 -0.54
CA GLY A 48 -21.41 -15.12 0.19
C GLY A 48 -20.99 -14.87 1.64
N GLY A 49 -19.68 -14.95 1.92
CA GLY A 49 -19.14 -14.72 3.25
C GLY A 49 -19.30 -13.28 3.72
N SER A 50 -19.12 -13.07 5.03
CA SER A 50 -19.38 -11.79 5.67
C SER A 50 -18.16 -10.87 5.69
N TRP A 51 -18.39 -9.59 6.02
CA TRP A 51 -17.31 -8.63 6.25
C TRP A 51 -16.37 -9.07 7.39
N GLU A 52 -16.94 -9.62 8.46
CA GLU A 52 -16.18 -10.17 9.59
C GLU A 52 -15.25 -11.29 9.17
N SER A 53 -15.64 -12.08 8.17
CA SER A 53 -14.77 -13.12 7.59
C SER A 53 -13.54 -12.51 6.92
N ALA A 54 -13.71 -11.40 6.19
CA ALA A 54 -12.61 -10.68 5.57
C ALA A 54 -11.68 -10.02 6.61
N LEU A 55 -12.25 -9.46 7.70
CA LEU A 55 -11.48 -8.89 8.80
C LEU A 55 -10.69 -9.96 9.57
N ALA A 56 -11.30 -11.11 9.85
CA ALA A 56 -10.63 -12.23 10.51
C ALA A 56 -9.44 -12.75 9.67
N LEU A 57 -9.63 -12.85 8.35
CA LEU A 57 -8.56 -13.18 7.41
C LEU A 57 -7.42 -12.16 7.47
N ALA A 58 -7.72 -10.86 7.48
CA ALA A 58 -6.71 -9.80 7.57
C ALA A 58 -5.94 -9.86 8.90
N ALA A 59 -6.65 -10.02 10.02
CA ALA A 59 -6.06 -10.12 11.36
C ALA A 59 -5.14 -11.34 11.51
N GLY A 60 -5.48 -12.45 10.85
CA GLY A 60 -4.61 -13.64 10.79
C GLY A 60 -3.43 -13.52 9.82
N ASN A 61 -3.44 -12.55 8.91
CA ASN A 61 -2.40 -12.37 7.89
C ASN A 61 -1.36 -11.32 8.27
N ALA A 62 -1.78 -10.16 8.80
CA ALA A 62 -0.94 -9.01 8.99
C ALA A 62 -0.81 -8.60 10.47
N PRO A 63 0.42 -8.48 11.02
CA PRO A 63 0.65 -8.09 12.42
C PRO A 63 -0.03 -6.77 12.84
N HIS A 64 -0.19 -5.85 11.88
CA HIS A 64 -0.77 -4.52 12.10
C HIS A 64 -1.98 -4.23 11.20
N GLY A 65 -2.63 -5.27 10.65
CA GLY A 65 -3.81 -5.15 9.77
C GLY A 65 -3.53 -4.65 8.34
N SER A 66 -2.35 -4.07 8.11
CA SER A 66 -1.93 -3.59 6.78
C SER A 66 -1.28 -4.68 5.94
N MET A 67 -1.66 -4.77 4.67
CA MET A 67 -1.15 -5.75 3.71
C MET A 67 -0.76 -5.07 2.40
N THR A 68 0.15 -5.69 1.66
CA THR A 68 0.59 -5.23 0.34
C THR A 68 -0.30 -5.79 -0.76
N PHE A 69 -0.95 -4.91 -1.53
CA PHE A 69 -1.81 -5.25 -2.66
C PHE A 69 -1.06 -5.31 -4.00
N ARG A 70 0.05 -4.57 -4.10
CA ARG A 70 0.93 -4.56 -5.28
C ARG A 70 2.33 -4.08 -4.89
N LYS A 71 3.35 -4.70 -5.48
CA LYS A 71 4.75 -4.26 -5.41
C LYS A 71 5.23 -3.80 -6.77
N ASN A 72 6.04 -2.75 -6.80
CA ASN A 72 6.68 -2.23 -7.99
C ASN A 72 8.18 -2.01 -7.71
N ALA A 73 9.05 -2.78 -8.36
CA ALA A 73 10.50 -2.56 -8.35
C ALA A 73 10.87 -1.58 -9.48
N GLY A 74 10.68 -0.27 -9.24
CA GLY A 74 10.91 0.76 -10.26
C GLY A 74 12.37 0.89 -10.71
N THR A 75 13.32 0.45 -9.89
CA THR A 75 14.76 0.63 -10.11
C THR A 75 15.23 0.14 -11.48
N ALA A 76 14.78 -1.04 -11.94
CA ALA A 76 15.27 -1.63 -13.20
C ALA A 76 14.86 -0.84 -14.46
N LEU A 77 13.75 -0.11 -14.42
CA LEU A 77 13.33 0.73 -15.54
C LEU A 77 14.11 2.05 -15.55
N MET A 78 14.35 2.63 -14.37
CA MET A 78 15.03 3.92 -14.23
C MET A 78 16.52 3.84 -14.57
N THR A 79 17.15 2.68 -14.41
CA THR A 79 18.55 2.48 -14.82
C THR A 79 18.77 2.65 -16.32
N LEU A 80 17.74 2.45 -17.16
CA LEU A 80 17.79 2.77 -18.59
C LEU A 80 17.98 4.27 -18.85
N ALA A 81 17.59 5.11 -17.89
CA ALA A 81 17.80 6.56 -17.88
C ALA A 81 18.99 6.97 -17.00
N TRP A 82 19.90 6.04 -16.67
CA TRP A 82 21.07 6.25 -15.80
C TRP A 82 20.78 6.57 -14.33
N ASP A 83 19.52 6.48 -13.89
CA ASP A 83 19.13 6.63 -12.49
C ASP A 83 19.18 5.27 -11.77
N SER A 84 20.17 5.10 -10.88
CA SER A 84 20.44 3.82 -10.21
C SER A 84 20.11 3.80 -8.71
N THR A 85 19.45 4.84 -8.20
CA THR A 85 19.03 4.90 -6.79
C THR A 85 18.13 3.71 -6.45
N PRO A 86 18.50 2.87 -5.45
CA PRO A 86 17.64 1.78 -5.02
C PRO A 86 16.28 2.28 -4.57
N PHE A 87 15.22 1.71 -5.16
CA PHE A 87 13.84 2.10 -4.95
C PHE A 87 12.90 0.89 -5.07
N VAL A 88 12.00 0.75 -4.10
CA VAL A 88 10.82 -0.11 -4.18
C VAL A 88 9.58 0.67 -3.75
N MET A 89 8.45 0.35 -4.36
CA MET A 89 7.14 0.91 -4.00
C MET A 89 6.15 -0.21 -3.73
N ASP A 90 5.45 -0.07 -2.61
CA ASP A 90 4.33 -0.93 -2.23
C ASP A 90 3.03 -0.13 -2.19
N LEU A 91 1.95 -0.76 -2.65
CA LEU A 91 0.58 -0.30 -2.42
C LEU A 91 0.03 -1.05 -1.22
N MET A 92 0.13 -0.46 -0.03
CA MET A 92 -0.32 -1.08 1.21
C MET A 92 -1.68 -0.56 1.67
N GLY A 93 -2.46 -1.40 2.35
CA GLY A 93 -3.72 -0.96 2.91
C GLY A 93 -4.30 -1.88 3.96
N ASP A 94 -5.27 -1.36 4.69
CA ASP A 94 -6.05 -2.05 5.71
C ASP A 94 -7.52 -2.06 5.26
N TYR A 95 -8.19 -3.20 5.39
CA TYR A 95 -9.58 -3.36 4.95
C TYR A 95 -10.55 -2.46 5.71
N ALA A 96 -10.40 -2.34 7.03
CA ALA A 96 -11.29 -1.53 7.85
C ALA A 96 -11.09 -0.03 7.57
N ILE A 97 -9.88 0.41 7.26
CA ILE A 97 -9.64 1.79 6.81
C ILE A 97 -10.27 2.01 5.43
N ALA A 98 -10.05 1.09 4.48
CA ALA A 98 -10.61 1.19 3.14
C ALA A 98 -12.14 1.22 3.12
N GLU A 99 -12.81 0.39 3.93
CA GLU A 99 -14.27 0.42 4.09
C GLU A 99 -14.75 1.75 4.65
N ARG A 100 -14.09 2.27 5.69
CA ARG A 100 -14.44 3.56 6.30
C ARG A 100 -14.28 4.71 5.30
N MET A 101 -13.22 4.68 4.49
CA MET A 101 -13.02 5.63 3.39
C MET A 101 -14.15 5.52 2.38
N PHE A 102 -14.46 4.32 1.90
CA PHE A 102 -15.49 4.08 0.89
C PHE A 102 -16.89 4.49 1.38
N ARG A 103 -17.22 4.20 2.64
CA ARG A 103 -18.49 4.59 3.25
C ARG A 103 -18.61 6.10 3.44
N HIS A 104 -17.50 6.80 3.71
CA HIS A 104 -17.49 8.25 3.83
C HIS A 104 -17.58 8.93 2.45
N GLU A 105 -16.73 8.52 1.51
CA GLU A 105 -16.71 8.98 0.13
C GLU A 105 -16.08 7.90 -0.77
N PRO A 106 -16.87 7.17 -1.59
CA PRO A 106 -16.34 6.24 -2.58
C PRO A 106 -15.21 6.76 -3.47
N SER A 107 -15.21 8.04 -3.89
CA SER A 107 -14.16 8.60 -4.75
C SER A 107 -12.81 8.76 -4.05
N ALA A 108 -12.80 8.81 -2.70
CA ALA A 108 -11.57 8.80 -1.92
C ALA A 108 -10.77 7.50 -2.12
N MET A 109 -11.39 6.42 -2.61
CA MET A 109 -10.68 5.19 -2.98
C MET A 109 -9.63 5.37 -4.07
N MET A 110 -9.67 6.47 -4.84
CA MET A 110 -8.58 6.82 -5.77
C MET A 110 -7.23 7.04 -5.06
N HIS A 111 -7.26 7.30 -3.76
CA HIS A 111 -6.09 7.47 -2.91
C HIS A 111 -5.73 6.20 -2.11
N ALA A 112 -6.50 5.12 -2.25
CA ALA A 112 -6.21 3.82 -1.67
C ALA A 112 -5.77 2.81 -2.76
N PRO A 113 -4.89 1.85 -2.45
CA PRO A 113 -4.13 1.71 -1.20
C PRO A 113 -3.08 2.83 -1.04
N LEU A 114 -2.58 3.00 0.17
CA LEU A 114 -1.51 3.95 0.48
C LEU A 114 -0.24 3.58 -0.29
N ARG A 115 0.41 4.57 -0.87
CA ARG A 115 1.71 4.41 -1.56
C ARG A 115 2.82 4.52 -0.52
N THR A 116 3.60 3.46 -0.37
CA THR A 116 4.82 3.46 0.44
C THR A 116 6.00 3.32 -0.49
N GLY A 117 6.94 4.26 -0.44
CA GLY A 117 8.21 4.19 -1.14
C GLY A 117 9.34 3.94 -0.15
N ILE A 118 10.19 2.96 -0.43
CA ILE A 118 11.46 2.79 0.26
C ILE A 118 12.54 3.11 -0.74
N TYR A 119 13.42 4.02 -0.39
CA TYR A 119 14.48 4.49 -1.27
C TYR A 119 15.74 4.81 -0.49
N ARG A 120 16.90 4.75 -1.16
CA ARG A 120 18.14 5.25 -0.59
C ARG A 120 18.12 6.77 -0.65
N GLY A 121 17.83 7.42 0.48
CA GLY A 121 17.96 8.87 0.62
C GLY A 121 19.41 9.34 0.56
N ALA A 122 19.61 10.64 0.32
CA ALA A 122 20.91 11.26 0.62
C ALA A 122 21.14 11.22 2.14
N LEU A 123 22.39 11.11 2.57
CA LEU A 123 22.73 11.39 3.98
C LEU A 123 22.23 12.81 4.26
N LEU A 124 21.30 12.96 5.20
CA LEU A 124 20.95 14.28 5.72
C LEU A 124 22.24 14.90 6.28
N PRO A 125 22.58 16.16 5.94
CA PRO A 125 23.75 16.84 6.48
C PRO A 125 23.70 16.97 8.00
#